data_AF-A0A929EKZ3-F1
#
_entry.id   AF-A0A929EKZ3-F1
#
_cell.length_a   1.000
_cell.length_b   1.000
_cell.length_c   1.000
_cell.angle_alpha   90.00
_cell.angle_beta   90.00
_cell.angle_gamma   90.00
#
_symmetry.space_group_name_H-M   'P 1'
#
loop_
_entity.id
_entity.type
_entity.pdbx_description
1 polymer ?
#
loop_
_entity_poly.entity_id
_entity_poly.type
_entity_poly.pdbx_seq_one_letter_code
_entity_poly.pdbx_strand_id
1 'polypeptide(L)'
;MKSSGDIQRYLDHLVVERGLSANTHAAYRRDLVKLATFFERTGKTVKSAKREDISAFLLSLKKSGLSVRSYSRTLVAVRGFYKFLLTTEAITESPCANI
;
A
#
# COMPACT_ATOMS: atom_id res chain seq x y z
N MET A 1 -11.64 4.77 7.88
CA MET A 1 -11.54 6.24 7.71
C MET A 1 -10.17 6.87 8.00
N LYS A 2 -9.30 6.34 8.90
CA LYS A 2 -7.91 6.85 9.09
C LYS A 2 -6.93 6.47 7.97
N SER A 3 -7.08 5.30 7.35
CA SER A 3 -6.17 4.80 6.29
C SER A 3 -6.19 5.64 5.00
N SER A 4 -7.31 6.29 4.68
CA SER A 4 -7.45 7.10 3.45
C SER A 4 -6.58 8.36 3.47
N GLY A 5 -6.37 8.97 4.65
CA GLY A 5 -5.54 10.17 4.78
C GLY A 5 -4.05 9.88 4.54
N ASP A 6 -3.54 8.78 5.08
CA ASP A 6 -2.14 8.39 4.88
C ASP A 6 -1.85 8.03 3.42
N ILE A 7 -2.79 7.33 2.75
CA ILE A 7 -2.68 7.00 1.31
C ILE A 7 -2.62 8.28 0.48
N GLN A 8 -3.48 9.26 0.77
CA GLN A 8 -3.48 10.53 0.04
C GLN A 8 -2.15 11.27 0.22
N ARG A 9 -1.64 11.37 1.46
CA ARG A 9 -0.35 12.02 1.75
C ARG A 9 0.81 11.37 0.98
N TYR A 10 0.85 10.04 0.90
CA TYR A 10 1.86 9.33 0.13
C TYR A 10 1.76 9.64 -1.37
N LEU A 11 0.54 9.63 -1.90
CA LEU A 11 0.29 9.92 -3.30
C LEU A 11 0.65 11.36 -3.68
N ASP A 12 0.35 12.33 -2.81
CA ASP A 12 0.73 13.74 -3.00
C ASP A 12 2.25 13.91 -2.96
N HIS A 13 2.91 13.28 -1.98
CA HIS A 13 4.37 13.25 -1.90
C HIS A 13 5.02 12.70 -3.19
N LEU A 14 4.44 11.65 -3.76
CA LEU A 14 4.90 11.06 -5.02
C LEU A 14 4.74 11.99 -6.23
N VAL A 15 3.72 12.84 -6.25
CA VAL A 15 3.54 13.84 -7.32
C VAL A 15 4.60 14.92 -7.21
N VAL A 16 4.80 15.47 -6.01
CA VAL A 16 5.74 16.58 -5.76
C VAL A 16 7.19 16.14 -5.96
N GLU A 17 7.60 15.04 -5.34
CA GLU A 17 9.02 14.64 -5.26
C GLU A 17 9.49 13.80 -6.44
N ARG A 18 8.58 13.14 -7.16
CA ARG A 18 8.94 12.13 -8.17
C ARG A 18 8.32 12.36 -9.55
N GLY A 19 7.54 13.43 -9.73
CA GLY A 19 6.93 13.76 -11.01
C GLY A 19 6.11 12.62 -11.62
N LEU A 20 5.47 11.81 -10.77
CA LEU A 20 4.79 10.60 -11.21
C LEU A 20 3.65 10.91 -12.18
N SER A 21 3.60 10.16 -13.29
CA SER A 21 2.51 10.30 -14.26
C SER A 21 1.14 10.11 -13.60
N ALA A 22 0.12 10.80 -14.12
CA ALA A 22 -1.26 10.66 -13.66
C ALA A 22 -1.74 9.19 -13.70
N ASN A 23 -1.28 8.42 -14.69
CA ASN A 23 -1.60 7.02 -14.83
C ASN A 23 -1.01 6.18 -13.68
N THR A 24 0.26 6.39 -13.34
CA THR A 24 0.90 5.66 -12.23
C THR A 24 0.30 6.06 -10.89
N HIS A 25 0.03 7.35 -10.68
CA HIS A 25 -0.64 7.86 -9.48
C HIS A 25 -2.04 7.22 -9.30
N ALA A 26 -2.88 7.20 -10.33
CA ALA A 26 -4.18 6.56 -10.28
C ALA A 26 -4.09 5.05 -10.06
N ALA A 27 -3.08 4.41 -10.65
CA ALA A 27 -2.82 2.99 -10.48
C ALA A 27 -2.41 2.65 -9.03
N TYR A 28 -1.50 3.42 -8.43
CA TYR A 28 -1.10 3.26 -7.03
C TYR A 28 -2.24 3.51 -6.07
N ARG A 29 -3.07 4.54 -6.33
CA ARG A 29 -4.29 4.80 -5.56
C ARG A 29 -5.19 3.57 -5.51
N ARG A 30 -5.49 2.97 -6.67
CA ARG A 30 -6.35 1.76 -6.74
C ARG A 30 -5.74 0.59 -5.97
N ASP A 31 -4.43 0.41 -6.05
CA ASP A 31 -3.75 -0.69 -5.35
C ASP A 31 -3.76 -0.50 -3.83
N LEU A 32 -3.51 0.72 -3.35
CA LEU A 32 -3.51 1.04 -1.92
C LEU A 32 -4.92 1.07 -1.31
N VAL A 33 -5.94 1.42 -2.11
CA VAL A 33 -7.34 1.28 -1.68
C VAL A 33 -7.70 -0.20 -1.47
N LYS A 34 -7.23 -1.12 -2.32
CA LYS A 34 -7.42 -2.57 -2.10
C LYS A 34 -6.78 -3.02 -0.79
N LEU A 35 -5.56 -2.54 -0.49
CA LEU A 35 -4.88 -2.80 0.77
C LEU A 35 -5.71 -2.32 1.97
N ALA A 36 -6.16 -1.07 1.95
CA ALA A 36 -6.98 -0.51 3.03
C ALA A 36 -8.28 -1.30 3.22
N THR A 37 -8.96 -1.65 2.12
CA THR A 37 -10.20 -2.45 2.13
C THR A 37 -9.97 -3.85 2.72
N PHE A 38 -8.84 -4.48 2.39
CA PHE A 38 -8.45 -5.77 2.98
C PHE A 38 -8.29 -5.67 4.50
N PHE A 39 -7.65 -4.60 4.98
CA PHE A 39 -7.47 -4.38 6.41
C PHE A 39 -8.77 -4.04 7.15
N GLU A 40 -9.66 -3.25 6.54
CA GLU A 40 -10.97 -2.96 7.12
C GLU A 40 -11.78 -4.24 7.36
N ARG A 41 -11.73 -5.20 6.43
CA ARG A 41 -12.39 -6.51 6.57
C ARG A 41 -11.81 -7.39 7.68
N THR A 42 -10.58 -7.14 8.10
CA THR A 42 -9.89 -7.90 9.16
C THR A 42 -9.87 -7.15 10.50
N GLY A 43 -10.56 -6.01 10.60
CA GLY A 43 -10.58 -5.17 11.80
C GLY A 43 -9.25 -4.48 12.11
N LYS A 44 -8.34 -4.43 11.13
CA LYS A 44 -7.00 -3.84 11.26
C LYS A 44 -6.90 -2.54 10.46
N THR A 45 -5.83 -1.80 10.71
CA THR A 45 -5.47 -0.62 9.91
C THR A 45 -4.15 -0.87 9.20
N VAL A 46 -3.85 -0.05 8.20
CA VAL A 46 -2.54 -0.07 7.54
C VAL A 46 -1.39 0.18 8.52
N LYS A 47 -1.59 0.99 9.57
CA LYS A 47 -0.54 1.28 10.57
C LYS A 47 -0.29 0.14 11.56
N SER A 48 -1.28 -0.71 11.79
CA SER A 48 -1.18 -1.86 12.68
C SER A 48 -0.81 -3.16 11.94
N ALA A 49 -0.49 -3.06 10.65
CA ALA A 49 -0.18 -4.20 9.81
C ALA A 49 1.12 -4.89 10.25
N LYS A 50 1.08 -6.22 10.30
CA LYS A 50 2.29 -7.06 10.45
C LYS A 50 2.65 -7.72 9.12
N ARG A 51 3.84 -8.30 9.05
CA ARG A 51 4.34 -9.01 7.87
C ARG A 51 3.36 -10.09 7.39
N GLU A 52 2.79 -10.85 8.31
CA GLU A 52 1.83 -11.93 8.00
C GLU A 52 0.56 -11.38 7.33
N ASP A 53 0.15 -10.18 7.71
CA ASP A 53 -1.03 -9.53 7.12
C ASP A 53 -0.76 -9.10 5.67
N ILE A 54 0.44 -8.60 5.38
CA ILE A 54 0.83 -8.24 4.01
C ILE A 54 0.94 -9.50 3.15
N SER A 55 1.52 -10.58 3.67
CA SER A 55 1.54 -11.88 2.99
C SER A 55 0.12 -12.40 2.70
N ALA A 56 -0.80 -12.28 3.66
CA ALA A 56 -2.20 -12.65 3.47
C ALA A 56 -2.90 -11.78 2.41
N PHE A 57 -2.65 -10.47 2.42
CA PHE A 57 -3.14 -9.56 1.39
C PHE A 57 -2.65 -9.96 -0.01
N LEU A 58 -1.34 -10.17 -0.18
CA LEU A 58 -0.76 -10.56 -1.46
C LEU A 58 -1.33 -11.91 -1.95
N LEU A 59 -1.48 -12.88 -1.06
CA LEU A 59 -2.14 -14.15 -1.38
C LEU A 59 -3.59 -13.94 -1.84
N SER A 60 -4.32 -13.00 -1.22
CA SER A 60 -5.70 -12.69 -1.61
C SER A 60 -5.78 -12.12 -3.03
N LEU A 61 -4.81 -11.29 -3.45
CA LEU A 61 -4.74 -10.76 -4.81
C LEU A 61 -4.45 -11.85 -5.84
N LYS A 62 -3.57 -12.80 -5.49
CA LYS A 62 -3.28 -13.95 -6.36
C LYS A 62 -4.53 -14.81 -6.53
N LYS A 63 -5.27 -15.07 -5.44
CA LYS A 63 -6.53 -15.83 -5.47
C LYS A 63 -7.64 -15.12 -6.24
N SER A 64 -7.64 -13.78 -6.29
CA SER A 64 -8.62 -13.01 -7.08
C SER A 64 -8.31 -12.98 -8.59
N GLY A 65 -7.29 -13.70 -9.06
CA GLY A 65 -6.91 -13.72 -10.48
C GLY A 65 -6.26 -12.42 -10.96
N LEU A 66 -5.67 -11.62 -10.07
CA LEU A 66 -5.00 -10.38 -10.47
C LEU A 66 -3.82 -10.70 -11.41
N SER A 67 -3.74 -9.98 -12.54
CA SER A 67 -2.65 -10.19 -13.50
C SER A 67 -1.28 -9.96 -12.88
N VAL A 68 -0.26 -10.67 -13.37
CA VAL A 68 1.14 -10.57 -12.89
C VAL A 68 1.61 -9.12 -12.88
N ARG A 69 1.32 -8.35 -13.94
CA ARG A 69 1.67 -6.93 -14.04
C ARG A 69 1.03 -6.09 -12.93
N SER A 70 -0.24 -6.33 -12.63
CA SER A 70 -0.96 -5.60 -11.58
C SER A 70 -0.52 -6.03 -10.18
N TYR A 71 -0.19 -7.31 -10.00
CA TYR A 71 0.38 -7.84 -8.76
C TYR A 71 1.72 -7.17 -8.45
N SER A 72 2.66 -7.18 -9.39
CA SER A 72 3.98 -6.56 -9.21
C SER A 72 3.87 -5.06 -8.95
N ARG A 73 2.98 -4.35 -9.67
CA ARG A 73 2.70 -2.93 -9.43
C ARG A 73 2.13 -2.68 -8.04
N THR A 74 1.21 -3.53 -7.58
CA THR A 74 0.63 -3.44 -6.23
C THR A 74 1.71 -3.62 -5.18
N LEU A 75 2.60 -4.62 -5.33
CA LEU A 75 3.70 -4.84 -4.40
C LEU A 75 4.62 -3.61 -4.30
N VAL A 76 5.00 -3.01 -5.43
CA VAL A 76 5.83 -1.79 -5.44
C VAL A 76 5.12 -0.63 -4.74
N ALA A 77 3.83 -0.41 -5.02
CA ALA A 77 3.04 0.64 -4.37
C ALA A 77 2.97 0.44 -2.85
N VAL A 78 2.74 -0.79 -2.40
CA VAL A 78 2.68 -1.14 -0.97
C VAL A 78 4.02 -0.92 -0.28
N ARG A 79 5.14 -1.37 -0.87
CA ARG A 79 6.48 -1.15 -0.30
C ARG A 79 6.81 0.33 -0.19
N GLY A 80 6.52 1.09 -1.25
CA GLY A 80 6.75 2.54 -1.27
C GLY A 80 5.91 3.27 -0.22
N PHE A 81 4.65 2.87 -0.06
CA PHE A 81 3.75 3.42 0.96
C PHE A 81 4.27 3.17 2.38
N TYR A 82 4.63 1.93 2.73
CA TYR A 82 5.17 1.64 4.06
C TYR A 82 6.53 2.28 4.32
N LYS A 83 7.38 2.44 3.29
CA LYS A 83 8.60 3.24 3.40
C LYS A 83 8.29 4.70 3.71
N PHE A 84 7.30 5.31 3.03
CA PHE A 84 6.87 6.67 3.31
C PHE A 84 6.32 6.84 4.73
N LEU A 85 5.52 5.88 5.22
CA LEU A 85 5.02 5.91 6.60
C LEU A 85 6.17 5.84 7.62
N LEU A 86 7.20 5.05 7.34
CA LEU A 86 8.38 4.96 8.20
C LEU A 86 9.15 6.29 8.20
N THR A 87 9.38 6.89 7.02
CA THR A 87 10.09 8.18 6.89
C THR A 87 9.34 9.35 7.52
N THR A 88 8.00 9.27 7.59
CA THR A 88 7.16 10.29 8.23
C THR A 88 6.82 9.95 9.69
N GLU A 89 7.50 8.96 10.27
CA GLU A 89 7.32 8.49 11.66
C GLU A 89 5.87 8.08 12.00
N ALA A 90 5.06 7.79 10.98
CA ALA A 90 3.68 7.35 11.14
C ALA A 90 3.59 5.88 11.60
N ILE A 91 4.68 5.14 11.46
CA ILE A 91 4.94 3.79 11.99
C ILE A 91 6.41 3.71 12.41
N THR A 92 6.73 2.79 13.32
CA THR A 92 8.11 2.56 13.80
C THR A 92 8.82 1.41 13.09
N GLU A 93 8.06 0.52 12.45
CA GLU A 93 8.59 -0.64 11.73
C GLU A 93 7.80 -0.86 10.44
N SER A 94 8.49 -1.24 9.36
CA SER A 94 7.84 -1.59 8.10
C SER A 94 7.45 -3.07 8.05
N PRO A 95 6.17 -3.42 7.82
CA PRO A 95 5.76 -4.81 7.64
C PRO A 95 6.25 -5.41 6.31
N CYS A 96 6.91 -4.62 5.46
CA CYS A 96 7.39 -5.02 4.13
C CYS A 96 8.90 -5.23 4.04
N ALA A 97 9.64 -5.19 5.16
CA ALA A 97 11.10 -5.30 5.15
C ALA A 97 11.60 -6.59 4.46
N ASN A 98 10.89 -7.71 4.62
CA ASN A 98 11.28 -9.04 4.13
C ASN A 98 10.17 -9.72 3.30
N ILE A 99 9.51 -8.97 2.43
CA ILE A 99 8.49 -9.44 1.48
C ILE A 99 9.02 -9.40 0.05
#